data_AF-A0AAU5BB27-F1
#
_entry.id   AF-A0AAU5BB27-F1
#
_cell.length_a   1.000
_cell.length_b   1.000
_cell.length_c   1.000
_cell.angle_alpha   90.00
_cell.angle_beta   90.00
_cell.angle_gamma   90.00
#
_symmetry.space_group_name_H-M   'P 1'
#
loop_
_entity.id
_entity.type
_entity.pdbx_description
1 polymer ?
#
loop_
_entity_poly.entity_id
_entity_poly.type
_entity_poly.pdbx_seq_one_letter_code
_entity_poly.pdbx_strand_id
1 'polypeptide(L)'
;MTTTPTHDTDIGRRRPDASSRDGRPAAAEPAPVQGRGPFRTAGGPERDRGQTAIEFLGMTPFIILIMLVLWELALVGYTFSLAGNAADKGARAGAGAEFGSNSACRQKARENLPDAWEGNAVISCGGGSSLYRTRVRLKVPVLVPGLFDLDVHIDGDAASPREG
;
A
#
# COMPACT_ATOMS: atom_id res chain seq x y z
N MET A 1 57.26 -21.39 1.15
CA MET A 1 56.44 -22.61 1.20
C MET A 1 55.88 -22.84 -0.19
N THR A 2 56.49 -23.81 -0.84
CA THR A 2 56.35 -24.25 -2.22
C THR A 2 55.35 -25.40 -2.29
N THR A 3 54.43 -25.37 -3.24
CA THR A 3 53.88 -26.60 -3.85
C THR A 3 53.38 -26.29 -5.27
N THR A 4 54.22 -26.62 -6.25
CA THR A 4 53.75 -27.20 -7.51
C THR A 4 53.69 -28.72 -7.29
N PRO A 5 52.73 -29.42 -7.89
CA PRO A 5 53.16 -30.58 -8.67
C PRO A 5 52.42 -30.72 -10.01
N THR A 6 53.24 -30.84 -11.04
CA THR A 6 52.98 -31.45 -12.34
C THR A 6 52.79 -32.96 -12.19
N HIS A 7 51.82 -33.54 -12.89
CA HIS A 7 51.77 -34.99 -13.11
C HIS A 7 51.64 -35.26 -14.62
N ASP A 8 52.70 -35.86 -15.14
CA ASP A 8 52.90 -36.41 -16.49
C ASP A 8 52.33 -37.85 -16.56
N THR A 9 52.53 -38.54 -17.69
CA THR A 9 52.17 -39.91 -18.10
C THR A 9 50.72 -40.09 -18.57
N ASP A 10 50.45 -40.69 -19.73
CA ASP A 10 51.06 -41.93 -20.23
C ASP A 10 51.10 -42.03 -21.77
N ILE A 11 52.19 -42.63 -22.25
CA ILE A 11 52.50 -42.99 -23.62
C ILE A 11 51.95 -44.39 -23.86
N GLY A 12 50.75 -44.47 -24.42
CA GLY A 12 50.05 -45.73 -24.72
C GLY A 12 50.09 -46.10 -26.21
N ARG A 13 51.17 -46.77 -26.63
CA ARG A 13 51.36 -47.44 -27.93
C ARG A 13 50.23 -48.45 -28.24
N ARG A 14 49.60 -48.37 -29.42
CA ARG A 14 49.08 -49.56 -30.14
C ARG A 14 48.85 -49.31 -31.64
N ARG A 15 49.60 -50.04 -32.46
CA ARG A 15 49.36 -50.25 -33.90
C ARG A 15 48.29 -51.33 -34.09
N PRO A 16 47.48 -51.22 -35.15
CA PRO A 16 47.22 -52.40 -35.98
C PRO A 16 47.51 -52.14 -37.46
N ASP A 17 48.09 -53.16 -38.07
CA ASP A 17 48.23 -53.42 -39.50
C ASP A 17 46.85 -53.65 -40.13
N ALA A 18 46.60 -53.06 -41.29
CA ALA A 18 45.58 -53.53 -42.22
C ALA A 18 45.90 -53.05 -43.64
N SER A 19 46.64 -53.90 -44.35
CA SER A 19 46.35 -54.34 -45.73
C SER A 19 45.76 -53.33 -46.73
N SER A 20 46.60 -52.97 -47.70
CA SER A 20 46.36 -53.10 -49.16
C SER A 20 44.92 -53.41 -49.60
N ARG A 21 44.30 -52.50 -50.37
CA ARG A 21 43.90 -52.76 -51.78
C ARG A 21 43.24 -51.56 -52.46
N ASP A 22 43.70 -51.34 -53.68
CA ASP A 22 42.98 -50.98 -54.90
C ASP A 22 42.14 -49.69 -54.97
N GLY A 23 42.66 -48.78 -55.80
CA GLY A 23 41.89 -47.73 -56.43
C GLY A 23 40.87 -48.26 -57.43
N ARG A 24 39.68 -47.68 -57.38
CA ARG A 24 38.73 -47.59 -58.49
C ARG A 24 38.24 -46.15 -58.60
N PRO A 25 38.25 -45.52 -59.78
CA PRO A 25 37.78 -44.16 -59.96
C PRO A 25 36.24 -44.09 -60.00
N ALA A 26 35.75 -42.99 -59.40
CA ALA A 26 34.51 -42.26 -59.66
C ALA A 26 33.35 -42.99 -60.36
N ALA A 27 32.35 -43.36 -59.56
CA ALA A 27 30.96 -43.34 -60.00
C ALA A 27 30.22 -42.31 -59.13
N ALA A 28 29.84 -41.21 -59.76
CA ALA A 28 28.94 -40.22 -59.18
C ALA A 28 27.53 -40.80 -59.16
N GLU A 29 26.89 -40.83 -57.99
CA GLU A 29 25.47 -41.11 -57.82
C GLU A 29 24.94 -40.41 -56.56
N PRO A 30 23.62 -40.18 -56.45
CA PRO A 30 23.02 -38.85 -56.52
C PRO A 30 22.83 -38.20 -55.15
N ALA A 31 22.63 -36.87 -55.18
CA ALA A 31 22.41 -36.02 -54.03
C ALA A 31 21.30 -36.53 -53.09
N PRO A 32 21.41 -36.32 -51.77
CA PRO A 32 20.37 -36.71 -50.83
C PRO A 32 19.09 -35.91 -51.08
N VAL A 33 17.98 -36.64 -51.15
CA VAL A 33 16.60 -36.11 -51.14
C VAL A 33 16.48 -35.07 -50.04
N GLN A 34 16.26 -33.82 -50.43
CA GLN A 34 16.05 -32.71 -49.52
C GLN A 34 14.70 -32.91 -48.82
N GLY A 35 14.75 -33.53 -47.65
CA GLY A 35 13.61 -33.63 -46.75
C GLY A 35 13.11 -32.23 -46.41
N ARG A 36 11.95 -31.87 -46.95
CA ARG A 36 11.23 -30.65 -46.60
C ARG A 36 10.70 -30.83 -45.19
N GLY A 37 11.55 -30.57 -44.20
CA GLY A 37 11.14 -30.55 -42.79
C GLY A 37 10.01 -29.55 -42.61
N PRO A 38 9.01 -29.83 -41.75
CA PRO A 38 7.94 -28.89 -41.49
C PRO A 38 8.56 -27.60 -40.97
N PHE A 39 8.13 -26.48 -41.55
CA PHE A 39 8.50 -25.13 -41.13
C PHE A 39 8.28 -25.06 -39.62
N ARG A 40 9.36 -25.04 -38.83
CA ARG A 40 9.26 -24.84 -37.38
C ARG A 40 8.73 -23.42 -37.20
N THR A 41 7.48 -23.32 -36.77
CA THR A 41 6.87 -22.10 -36.23
C THR A 41 7.71 -21.63 -35.05
N ALA A 42 8.72 -20.80 -35.31
CA ALA A 42 9.44 -20.06 -34.28
C ALA A 42 8.64 -18.79 -33.97
N GLY A 43 7.48 -18.97 -33.36
CA GLY A 43 6.56 -17.90 -32.97
C GLY A 43 5.86 -18.27 -31.67
N GLY A 44 6.55 -18.05 -30.55
CA GLY A 44 6.04 -18.21 -29.17
C GLY A 44 7.08 -18.91 -28.29
N PRO A 45 7.35 -18.45 -27.05
CA PRO A 45 6.40 -17.85 -26.13
C PRO A 45 6.96 -16.64 -25.34
N GLU A 46 6.46 -15.42 -25.60
CA GLU A 46 6.53 -14.34 -24.58
C GLU A 46 5.30 -14.38 -23.65
N ARG A 47 4.88 -15.59 -23.26
CA ARG A 47 3.72 -15.83 -22.38
C ARG A 47 4.11 -16.03 -20.92
N ASP A 48 5.39 -16.33 -20.66
CA ASP A 48 5.86 -16.69 -19.32
C ASP A 48 6.15 -15.47 -18.43
N ARG A 49 6.27 -14.26 -19.01
CA ARG A 49 6.44 -13.02 -18.22
C ARG A 49 5.11 -12.42 -17.71
N GLY A 50 3.98 -12.94 -18.20
CA GLY A 50 2.65 -12.45 -17.83
C GLY A 50 1.98 -13.24 -16.72
N GLN A 51 2.27 -14.53 -16.58
CA GLN A 51 1.54 -15.43 -15.68
C GLN A 51 1.67 -15.05 -14.20
N THR A 52 2.86 -14.61 -13.78
CA THR A 52 3.08 -14.17 -12.39
C THR A 52 2.34 -12.86 -12.10
N ALA A 53 2.22 -11.95 -13.07
CA ALA A 53 1.52 -10.68 -12.88
C ALA A 53 0.00 -10.86 -12.70
N ILE A 54 -0.60 -11.84 -13.37
CA ILE A 54 -2.03 -12.17 -13.22
C ILE A 54 -2.33 -12.83 -11.87
N GLU A 55 -1.40 -13.64 -11.34
CA GLU A 55 -1.51 -14.21 -9.99
C GLU A 55 -1.48 -13.11 -8.91
N PHE A 56 -0.58 -12.14 -9.05
CA PHE A 56 -0.52 -10.99 -8.14
C PHE A 56 -1.74 -10.07 -8.23
N LEU A 57 -2.34 -9.93 -9.42
CA LEU A 57 -3.57 -9.16 -9.61
C LEU A 57 -4.76 -9.70 -8.81
N GLY A 58 -4.74 -10.98 -8.41
CA GLY A 58 -5.76 -11.56 -7.55
C GLY A 58 -5.73 -11.01 -6.11
N MET A 59 -4.53 -10.70 -5.59
CA MET A 59 -4.37 -10.22 -4.21
C MET A 59 -4.34 -8.69 -4.09
N THR A 60 -3.95 -7.99 -5.15
CA THR A 60 -3.97 -6.52 -5.22
C THR A 60 -5.30 -5.88 -4.78
N PRO A 61 -6.49 -6.31 -5.26
CA PRO A 61 -7.75 -5.69 -4.83
C PRO A 61 -7.99 -5.86 -3.33
N PHE A 62 -7.59 -6.99 -2.74
CA PHE A 62 -7.71 -7.23 -1.30
C PHE A 62 -6.80 -6.29 -0.49
N ILE A 63 -5.57 -6.08 -0.95
CA ILE A 63 -4.64 -5.12 -0.33
C ILE A 63 -5.21 -3.70 -0.38
N ILE A 64 -5.77 -3.30 -1.53
CA ILE A 64 -6.41 -1.98 -1.67
C ILE A 64 -7.58 -1.83 -0.71
N LEU A 65 -8.45 -2.85 -0.59
CA LEU A 65 -9.56 -2.81 0.36
C LEU A 65 -9.09 -2.64 1.81
N ILE A 66 -8.07 -3.38 2.24
CA ILE A 66 -7.50 -3.22 3.59
C ILE A 66 -6.89 -1.83 3.75
N MET A 67 -6.14 -1.35 2.76
CA MET A 67 -5.56 0.00 2.79
C MET A 67 -6.65 1.06 2.95
N LEU A 68 -7.78 0.93 2.25
CA LEU A 68 -8.92 1.82 2.39
C LEU A 68 -9.53 1.74 3.80
N VAL A 69 -9.69 0.54 4.37
CA VAL A 69 -10.19 0.39 5.74
C VAL A 69 -9.25 1.03 6.76
N LEU A 70 -7.94 0.80 6.66
CA LEU A 70 -6.95 1.41 7.54
C LEU A 70 -6.94 2.93 7.41
N TRP A 71 -7.11 3.42 6.18
CA TRP A 71 -7.25 4.83 5.91
C TRP A 71 -8.50 5.43 6.58
N GLU A 72 -9.66 4.79 6.45
CA GLU A 72 -10.89 5.24 7.09
C GLU A 72 -10.74 5.24 8.63
N LEU A 73 -10.09 4.21 9.21
CA LEU A 73 -9.78 4.19 10.65
C LEU A 73 -8.88 5.35 11.07
N ALA A 74 -7.90 5.73 10.24
CA ALA A 74 -7.04 6.88 10.50
C ALA A 74 -7.84 8.19 10.51
N LEU A 75 -8.78 8.38 9.57
CA LEU A 75 -9.65 9.57 9.54
C LEU A 75 -10.58 9.64 10.76
N VAL A 76 -11.16 8.51 11.17
CA VAL A 76 -11.99 8.43 12.38
C VAL A 76 -11.17 8.79 13.62
N GLY A 77 -9.98 8.19 13.78
CA GLY A 77 -9.09 8.47 14.91
C GLY A 77 -8.61 9.92 14.94
N TYR A 78 -8.33 10.50 13.78
CA TYR A 78 -8.00 11.92 13.67
C TYR A 78 -9.16 12.82 14.09
N THR A 79 -10.38 12.50 13.67
CA THR A 79 -11.58 13.26 14.05
C THR A 79 -11.85 13.20 15.56
N PHE A 80 -11.62 12.04 16.20
CA PHE A 80 -11.73 11.90 17.65
C PHE A 80 -10.76 12.83 18.40
N SER A 81 -9.52 12.90 17.90
CA SER A 81 -8.50 13.78 18.47
C SER A 81 -8.85 15.27 18.30
N LEU A 82 -9.38 15.65 17.12
CA LEU A 82 -9.88 17.01 16.86
C LEU A 82 -11.04 17.39 17.78
N ALA A 83 -12.05 16.54 17.91
CA ALA A 83 -13.22 16.79 18.74
C ALA A 83 -12.84 16.98 20.21
N GLY A 84 -11.95 16.13 20.73
CA GLY A 84 -11.44 16.22 22.09
C GLY A 84 -10.65 17.51 22.36
N ASN A 85 -9.72 17.87 21.47
CA ASN A 85 -8.94 19.10 21.61
C ASN A 85 -9.82 20.35 21.54
N ALA A 86 -10.75 20.40 20.59
CA ALA A 86 -11.71 21.51 20.48
C ALA A 86 -12.60 21.63 21.72
N ALA A 87 -13.05 20.50 22.27
CA ALA A 87 -13.84 20.48 23.50
C ALA A 87 -13.06 21.01 24.71
N ASP A 88 -11.82 20.56 24.90
CA ASP A 88 -10.96 21.00 26.01
C ASP A 88 -10.65 22.51 25.93
N LYS A 89 -10.27 22.99 24.74
CA LYS A 89 -10.01 24.43 24.51
C LYS A 89 -11.27 25.27 24.72
N GLY A 90 -12.41 24.82 24.23
CA GLY A 90 -13.69 25.49 24.45
C GLY A 90 -14.11 25.50 25.93
N ALA A 91 -13.90 24.39 26.65
CA ALA A 91 -14.25 24.28 28.07
C ALA A 91 -13.44 25.25 28.93
N ARG A 92 -12.12 25.33 28.72
CA ARG A 92 -11.26 26.29 29.45
C ARG A 92 -11.61 27.74 29.13
N ALA A 93 -11.85 28.04 27.85
CA ALA A 93 -12.22 29.39 27.43
C ALA A 93 -13.56 29.85 28.01
N GLY A 94 -14.56 28.95 28.04
CA GLY A 94 -15.85 29.26 28.65
C GLY A 94 -15.78 29.37 30.18
N ALA A 95 -14.94 28.55 30.82
CA ALA A 95 -14.75 28.59 32.27
C ALA A 95 -14.10 29.89 32.76
N GLY A 96 -13.08 30.40 32.04
CA GLY A 96 -12.34 31.61 32.43
C GLY A 96 -12.91 32.93 31.91
N ALA A 97 -14.07 32.91 31.24
CA ALA A 97 -14.68 34.11 30.69
C ALA A 97 -15.63 34.77 31.70
N GLU A 98 -15.30 35.99 32.13
CA GLU A 98 -16.12 36.83 33.02
C GLU A 98 -17.50 37.16 32.41
N PHE A 99 -17.52 37.43 31.10
CA PHE A 99 -18.74 37.68 30.33
C PHE A 99 -18.72 36.87 29.04
N GLY A 100 -19.91 36.45 28.57
CA GLY A 100 -20.02 35.76 27.28
C GLY A 100 -19.34 34.39 27.25
N SER A 101 -19.36 33.62 28.34
CA SER A 101 -18.74 32.27 28.40
C SER A 101 -19.12 31.37 27.21
N ASN A 102 -20.39 31.41 26.79
CA ASN A 102 -20.86 30.62 25.65
C ASN A 102 -20.28 31.08 24.30
N SER A 103 -20.06 32.38 24.09
CA SER A 103 -19.40 32.87 22.88
C SER A 103 -17.92 32.57 22.89
N ALA A 104 -17.24 32.75 24.02
CA ALA A 104 -15.82 32.41 24.18
C ALA A 104 -15.58 30.91 23.93
N CYS A 105 -16.41 30.05 24.53
CA CYS A 105 -16.37 28.61 24.29
C CYS A 105 -16.56 28.25 22.82
N ARG A 106 -17.61 28.76 22.16
CA ARG A 106 -17.89 28.43 20.75
C ARG A 106 -16.80 28.93 19.82
N GLN A 107 -16.31 30.15 20.02
CA GLN A 107 -15.23 30.71 19.21
C GLN A 107 -13.95 29.90 19.36
N LYS A 108 -13.55 29.61 20.60
CA LYS A 108 -12.35 28.82 20.89
C LYS A 108 -12.45 27.37 20.44
N ALA A 109 -13.62 26.75 20.52
CA ALA A 109 -13.81 25.42 19.97
C ALA A 109 -13.75 25.42 18.43
N ARG A 110 -14.33 26.42 17.75
CA ARG A 110 -14.33 26.51 16.27
C ARG A 110 -12.97 26.81 15.67
N GLU A 111 -12.22 27.78 16.22
CA GLU A 111 -10.90 28.14 15.69
C GLU A 111 -9.87 27.01 15.75
N ASN A 112 -10.14 25.98 16.57
CA ASN A 112 -9.29 24.79 16.71
C ASN A 112 -9.71 23.65 15.76
N LEU A 113 -10.69 23.87 14.88
CA LEU A 113 -11.13 22.91 13.88
C LEU A 113 -10.59 23.30 12.50
N PRO A 114 -10.11 22.33 11.69
CA PRO A 114 -9.81 22.58 10.29
C PRO A 114 -11.09 22.84 9.49
N ASP A 115 -10.99 23.61 8.40
CA ASP A 115 -12.10 23.99 7.51
C ASP A 115 -13.00 22.81 7.09
N ALA A 116 -12.40 21.65 6.82
CA ALA A 116 -13.10 20.44 6.39
C ALA A 116 -14.07 19.86 7.45
N TRP A 117 -13.86 20.17 8.73
CA TRP A 117 -14.73 19.76 9.84
C TRP A 117 -15.55 20.93 10.42
N GLU A 118 -15.08 22.17 10.30
CA GLU A 118 -15.72 23.35 10.88
C GLU A 118 -17.15 23.54 10.39
N GLY A 119 -17.39 23.40 9.08
CA GLY A 119 -18.69 23.66 8.45
C GLY A 119 -19.83 22.75 8.96
N ASN A 120 -19.51 21.56 9.47
CA ASN A 120 -20.48 20.59 9.99
C ASN A 120 -20.37 20.37 11.51
N ALA A 121 -19.57 21.20 12.20
CA ALA A 121 -19.34 21.05 13.62
C ALA A 121 -20.52 21.55 14.46
N VAL A 122 -21.06 20.68 15.31
CA VAL A 122 -22.08 21.04 16.29
C VAL A 122 -21.43 21.21 17.65
N ILE A 123 -21.41 22.44 18.17
CA ILE A 123 -20.75 22.79 19.43
C ILE A 123 -21.80 23.20 20.45
N SER A 124 -21.86 22.46 21.55
CA SER A 124 -22.73 22.73 22.69
C SER A 124 -21.87 23.17 23.87
N CYS A 125 -22.08 24.40 24.32
CA CYS A 125 -21.40 24.98 25.47
C CYS A 125 -22.41 25.22 26.59
N GLY A 126 -22.07 24.86 27.81
CA GLY A 126 -22.95 25.04 28.95
C GLY A 126 -22.37 24.41 30.21
N GLY A 127 -23.00 24.59 31.36
CA GLY A 127 -22.46 24.04 32.59
C GLY A 127 -23.11 24.67 33.81
N GLY A 128 -22.84 24.07 34.96
CA GLY A 128 -23.32 24.55 36.26
C GLY A 128 -22.45 25.68 36.81
N SER A 129 -22.69 26.03 38.06
CA SER A 129 -21.92 27.03 38.80
C SER A 129 -20.46 26.62 39.03
N SER A 130 -20.17 25.32 39.18
CA SER A 130 -18.84 24.82 39.51
C SER A 130 -18.03 24.28 38.32
N LEU A 131 -18.71 23.79 37.28
CA LEU A 131 -18.07 23.18 36.10
C LEU A 131 -18.68 23.74 34.83
N TYR A 132 -17.81 24.20 33.94
CA TYR A 132 -18.15 24.55 32.57
C TYR A 132 -17.86 23.36 31.64
N ARG A 133 -18.81 22.96 30.82
CA ARG A 133 -18.72 21.80 29.92
C ARG A 133 -18.87 22.23 28.46
N THR A 134 -18.09 21.58 27.62
CA THR A 134 -18.14 21.75 26.17
C THR A 134 -18.25 20.40 25.51
N ARG A 135 -19.20 20.27 24.58
CA ARG A 135 -19.34 19.12 23.70
C ARG A 135 -19.18 19.58 22.26
N VAL A 136 -18.32 18.89 21.51
CA VAL A 136 -18.06 19.13 20.09
C VAL A 136 -18.38 17.86 19.34
N ARG A 137 -19.34 17.92 18.43
CA ARG A 137 -19.69 16.82 17.54
C ARG A 137 -19.22 17.14 16.13
N LEU A 138 -18.43 16.24 15.57
CA LEU A 138 -17.86 16.37 14.24
C LEU A 138 -18.34 15.23 13.34
N LYS A 139 -18.54 15.54 12.05
CA LYS A 139 -18.81 14.54 11.01
C LYS A 139 -17.50 14.15 10.35
N VAL A 140 -17.25 12.84 10.21
CA VAL A 140 -16.05 12.33 9.54
C VAL A 140 -16.22 12.50 8.02
N PRO A 141 -15.29 13.18 7.32
CA PRO A 141 -15.35 13.28 5.86
C PRO A 141 -15.04 11.92 5.23
N VAL A 142 -15.94 11.44 4.35
CA VAL A 142 -15.82 10.14 3.67
C VAL A 142 -14.92 10.28 2.44
N LEU A 143 -13.98 9.35 2.24
CA LEU A 143 -13.03 9.42 1.12
C LEU A 143 -13.67 9.11 -0.25
N VAL A 144 -14.74 8.32 -0.27
CA VAL A 144 -15.43 7.89 -1.51
C VAL A 144 -16.93 8.13 -1.42
N PRO A 145 -17.41 9.37 -1.69
CA PRO A 145 -18.83 9.66 -1.74
C PRO A 145 -19.51 8.78 -2.80
N GLY A 146 -20.35 7.84 -2.37
CA GLY A 146 -21.10 6.90 -3.23
C GLY A 146 -20.82 5.40 -3.02
N LEU A 147 -19.72 5.03 -2.36
CA LEU A 147 -19.45 3.62 -1.98
C LEU A 147 -19.85 3.33 -0.52
N PHE A 148 -19.73 4.32 0.36
CA PHE A 148 -20.09 4.21 1.78
C PHE A 148 -20.72 5.53 2.26
N ASP A 149 -22.03 5.53 2.51
CA ASP A 149 -22.73 6.68 3.12
C ASP A 149 -22.63 6.56 4.65
N LEU A 150 -21.44 6.82 5.18
CA LEU A 150 -21.17 6.70 6.62
C LEU A 150 -21.48 8.03 7.31
N ASP A 151 -22.70 8.15 7.83
CA ASP A 151 -23.13 9.28 8.69
C ASP A 151 -22.55 9.15 10.12
N VAL A 152 -21.24 8.93 10.19
CA VAL A 152 -20.52 8.70 11.45
C VAL A 152 -20.20 10.03 12.09
N HIS A 153 -20.81 10.24 13.24
CA HIS A 153 -20.58 11.38 14.10
C HIS A 153 -19.66 10.98 15.25
N ILE A 154 -18.65 11.81 15.53
CA ILE A 154 -17.76 11.63 16.66
C ILE A 154 -17.97 12.78 17.64
N ASP A 155 -18.31 12.43 18.88
CA ASP A 155 -18.50 13.37 19.98
C ASP A 155 -17.20 13.48 20.80
N GLY A 156 -16.77 14.71 21.08
CA GLY A 156 -15.76 15.05 22.07
C GLY A 156 -16.38 15.85 23.21
N ASP A 157 -16.12 15.45 24.45
CA ASP A 157 -16.64 16.09 25.66
C ASP A 157 -15.49 16.50 26.57
N ALA A 158 -15.53 17.72 27.10
CA ALA A 158 -14.59 18.21 28.11
C ALA A 158 -15.29 19.11 29.13
N ALA A 159 -14.72 19.20 30.34
CA ALA A 159 -15.20 20.10 31.38
C ALA A 159 -14.02 20.75 32.13
N SER A 160 -14.20 22.01 32.54
CA SER A 160 -13.23 22.79 33.30
C SER A 160 -13.88 23.41 34.54
N PRO A 161 -13.19 23.45 35.69
CA PRO A 161 -13.64 24.20 36.86
C PRO A 161 -13.90 25.66 36.52
N ARG A 162 -14.96 26.23 37.07
CA ARG A 162 -15.26 27.66 36.95
C ARG A 162 -14.52 28.41 38.05
N GLU A 163 -13.67 29.33 37.62
CA GLU A 163 -13.10 30.35 38.50
C GLU A 163 -14.08 31.52 38.43
N GLY A 164 -14.86 31.70 39.51
CA GLY A 164 -15.87 32.74 39.64
C GLY A 164 -15.34 33.97 40.33
#